data_AF-A0A7S6MEX2-F1
#
_entry.id   AF-A0A7S6MEX2-F1
#
_cell.length_a   1.000
_cell.length_b   1.000
_cell.length_c   1.000
_cell.angle_alpha   90.00
_cell.angle_beta   90.00
_cell.angle_gamma   90.00
#
_symmetry.space_group_name_H-M   'P 1'
#
loop_
_entity.id
_entity.type
_entity.pdbx_description
1 polymer ?
#
loop_
_entity_poly.entity_id
_entity_poly.type
_entity_poly.pdbx_seq_one_letter_code
_entity_poly.pdbx_strand_id
1 'polypeptide(L)'
;MVDNRSSDLRADMFFMLVSAGVFAYFGFGSSWVHQYTTDTPPQWIPMVAMLEWTLKGGAIGCALAAVLAFMRLTAGDWLYAIVGLITAVLFVVVAIWEWTNPRGLYSGVPAILLVIFAAWNGFGSLASLRELLGSRRSQSSHRASA
;
A
#
# COMPACT_ATOMS: atom_id res chain seq x y z
N MET A 1 30.80 -0.98 15.52
CA MET A 1 29.86 -0.41 14.53
C MET A 1 28.97 -1.57 14.07
N VAL A 2 28.02 -1.93 14.93
CA VAL A 2 27.32 -3.23 14.93
C VAL A 2 25.81 -2.96 14.77
N ASP A 3 25.20 -3.70 13.84
CA ASP A 3 23.78 -4.09 13.71
C ASP A 3 22.60 -3.12 13.44
N ASN A 4 22.75 -1.81 13.18
CA ASN A 4 21.55 -1.02 12.84
C ASN A 4 20.86 -1.44 11.52
N ARG A 5 21.61 -1.94 10.54
CA ARG A 5 21.02 -2.32 9.23
C ARG A 5 20.11 -3.54 9.31
N SER A 6 20.30 -4.42 10.29
CA SER A 6 19.49 -5.64 10.43
C SER A 6 18.17 -5.37 11.14
N SER A 7 18.12 -4.41 12.06
CA SER A 7 16.87 -3.94 12.67
C SER A 7 15.99 -3.19 11.68
N ASP A 8 16.57 -2.33 10.85
CA ASP A 8 15.83 -1.51 9.88
C ASP A 8 15.17 -2.40 8.81
N LEU A 9 15.93 -3.36 8.27
CA LEU A 9 15.42 -4.31 7.26
C LEU A 9 14.29 -5.20 7.81
N ARG A 10 14.34 -5.57 9.09
CA ARG A 10 13.26 -6.35 9.74
C ARG A 10 11.99 -5.51 9.90
N ALA A 11 12.13 -4.24 10.27
CA ALA A 11 11.02 -3.33 10.40
C ALA A 11 10.35 -3.10 9.03
N ASP A 12 11.13 -2.84 7.98
CA ASP A 12 10.63 -2.65 6.62
C ASP A 12 9.88 -3.87 6.10
N MET A 13 10.49 -5.05 6.25
CA MET A 13 9.84 -6.31 5.87
C MET A 13 8.55 -6.55 6.63
N PHE A 14 8.47 -6.16 7.91
CA PHE A 14 7.25 -6.27 8.69
C PHE A 14 6.13 -5.42 8.09
N PHE A 15 6.41 -4.16 7.75
CA PHE A 15 5.42 -3.29 7.09
C PHE A 15 4.95 -3.86 5.75
N MET A 16 5.88 -4.36 4.92
CA MET A 16 5.55 -4.96 3.63
C MET A 16 4.67 -6.20 3.78
N LEU A 17 5.03 -7.12 4.67
CA LEU A 17 4.32 -8.38 4.87
C LEU A 17 2.96 -8.18 5.53
N VAL A 18 2.85 -7.27 6.51
CA VAL A 18 1.57 -6.94 7.14
C VAL A 18 0.64 -6.29 6.12
N SER A 19 1.11 -5.31 5.34
CA SER A 19 0.32 -4.73 4.24
C SER A 19 -0.11 -5.79 3.24
N ALA A 20 0.81 -6.67 2.80
CA ALA A 20 0.49 -7.75 1.88
C ALA A 20 -0.59 -8.69 2.44
N GLY A 21 -0.47 -9.11 3.69
CA GLY A 21 -1.42 -10.02 4.34
C GLY A 21 -2.80 -9.39 4.53
N VAL A 22 -2.87 -8.16 5.05
CA VAL A 22 -4.12 -7.42 5.22
C VAL A 22 -4.79 -7.22 3.87
N PHE A 23 -4.06 -6.71 2.87
CA PHE A 23 -4.64 -6.50 1.54
C PHE A 23 -5.03 -7.79 0.85
N ALA A 24 -4.30 -8.89 1.05
CA ALA A 24 -4.67 -10.17 0.48
C ALA A 24 -5.97 -10.69 1.11
N TYR A 25 -6.12 -10.55 2.43
CA TYR A 25 -7.35 -10.89 3.14
C TYR A 25 -8.55 -10.09 2.61
N PHE A 26 -8.40 -8.77 2.49
CA PHE A 26 -9.44 -7.86 2.03
C PHE A 26 -9.64 -7.84 0.50
N GLY A 27 -8.68 -8.29 -0.30
CA GLY A 27 -8.72 -8.24 -1.76
C GLY A 27 -9.03 -9.59 -2.42
N PHE A 28 -8.63 -10.71 -1.82
CA PHE A 28 -8.88 -12.06 -2.35
C PHE A 28 -9.80 -12.90 -1.46
N GLY A 29 -9.81 -12.66 -0.15
CA GLY A 29 -10.58 -13.47 0.81
C GLY A 29 -12.04 -13.05 0.98
N SER A 30 -12.42 -11.91 0.41
CA SER A 30 -13.63 -11.18 0.72
C SER A 30 -14.61 -11.19 -0.46
N SER A 31 -15.68 -11.97 -0.36
CA SER A 31 -16.82 -11.89 -1.28
C SER A 31 -17.66 -10.61 -1.10
N TRP A 32 -17.36 -9.78 -0.10
CA TRP A 32 -18.20 -8.64 0.31
C TRP A 32 -17.93 -7.33 -0.44
N VAL A 33 -16.93 -7.29 -1.32
CA VAL A 33 -16.64 -6.17 -2.21
C VAL A 33 -17.36 -6.43 -3.53
N HIS A 34 -18.65 -6.07 -3.63
CA HIS A 34 -19.46 -6.32 -4.83
C HIS A 34 -19.38 -5.17 -5.85
N GLN A 35 -18.87 -5.44 -7.04
CA GLN A 35 -18.76 -4.44 -8.12
C GLN A 35 -20.10 -4.05 -8.76
N TYR A 36 -21.20 -4.74 -8.42
CA TYR A 36 -22.52 -4.53 -9.00
C TYR A 36 -23.58 -4.46 -7.91
N THR A 37 -24.58 -3.60 -8.10
CA THR A 37 -25.79 -3.60 -7.27
C THR A 37 -26.60 -4.87 -7.52
N THR A 38 -27.43 -5.26 -6.55
CA THR A 38 -28.37 -6.37 -6.67
C THR A 38 -29.68 -5.98 -7.39
N ASP A 39 -29.80 -4.72 -7.82
CA ASP A 39 -30.97 -4.21 -8.52
C ASP A 39 -31.07 -4.80 -9.94
N THR A 40 -32.27 -4.77 -10.52
CA THR A 40 -32.52 -5.14 -11.91
C THR A 40 -32.90 -3.89 -12.73
N PRO A 41 -32.08 -3.44 -13.69
CA PRO A 41 -30.79 -3.99 -14.11
C PRO A 41 -29.64 -3.68 -13.13
N PRO A 42 -28.63 -4.57 -13.03
CA PRO A 42 -27.49 -4.38 -12.14
C PRO A 42 -26.67 -3.18 -12.56
N GLN A 43 -26.34 -2.31 -11.60
CA GLN A 43 -25.53 -1.12 -11.84
C GLN A 43 -24.09 -1.34 -11.37
N TRP A 44 -23.13 -0.98 -12.20
CA TRP A 44 -21.71 -1.07 -11.84
C TRP A 44 -21.33 0.03 -10.82
N ILE A 45 -20.60 -0.37 -9.77
CA ILE A 45 -20.18 0.51 -8.68
C ILE A 45 -18.66 0.77 -8.77
N PRO A 46 -18.22 1.87 -9.42
CA PRO A 46 -16.81 2.13 -9.72
C PRO A 46 -15.91 2.18 -8.48
N MET A 47 -16.43 2.74 -7.38
CA MET A 47 -15.72 2.84 -6.10
C MET A 47 -15.30 1.47 -5.57
N VAL A 48 -16.19 0.47 -5.70
CA VAL A 48 -15.97 -0.89 -5.20
C VAL A 48 -14.96 -1.62 -6.06
N ALA A 49 -15.07 -1.49 -7.38
CA ALA A 49 -14.07 -2.01 -8.31
C ALA A 49 -12.69 -1.40 -8.05
N MET A 50 -12.60 -0.08 -7.83
CA MET A 50 -11.34 0.59 -7.52
C MET A 50 -10.73 0.08 -6.22
N LEU A 51 -11.54 -0.08 -5.17
CA LEU A 51 -11.11 -0.63 -3.89
C LEU A 51 -10.58 -2.05 -4.04
N GLU A 52 -11.32 -2.92 -4.73
CA GLU A 52 -10.93 -4.31 -4.96
C GLU A 52 -9.57 -4.41 -5.67
N TRP A 53 -9.40 -3.66 -6.76
CA TRP A 53 -8.15 -3.64 -7.51
C TRP A 53 -7.00 -3.01 -6.72
N THR A 54 -7.29 -1.99 -5.89
CA THR A 54 -6.29 -1.41 -4.99
C THR A 54 -5.80 -2.43 -3.98
N LEU A 55 -6.70 -3.22 -3.40
CA LEU A 55 -6.36 -4.26 -2.44
C LEU A 55 -5.60 -5.41 -3.10
N LYS A 56 -6.07 -5.92 -4.25
CA LYS A 56 -5.38 -6.99 -4.99
C LYS A 56 -3.99 -6.55 -5.48
N GLY A 57 -3.93 -5.40 -6.13
CA GLY A 57 -2.69 -4.82 -6.64
C GLY A 57 -1.72 -4.47 -5.52
N GLY A 58 -2.23 -3.88 -4.43
CA GLY A 58 -1.46 -3.58 -3.22
C GLY A 58 -0.90 -4.84 -2.56
N ALA A 59 -1.70 -5.90 -2.43
CA ALA A 59 -1.27 -7.18 -1.87
C ALA A 59 -0.12 -7.78 -2.67
N ILE A 60 -0.28 -7.87 -4.00
CA ILE A 60 0.74 -8.42 -4.90
C ILE A 60 2.00 -7.55 -4.85
N GLY A 61 1.85 -6.23 -4.97
CA GLY A 61 2.99 -5.31 -4.97
C GLY A 61 3.77 -5.33 -3.65
N CYS A 62 3.09 -5.35 -2.51
CA CYS A 62 3.74 -5.46 -1.20
C CYS A 62 4.41 -6.83 -1.00
N ALA A 63 3.78 -7.92 -1.46
CA ALA A 63 4.38 -9.25 -1.39
C ALA A 63 5.64 -9.34 -2.25
N LEU A 64 5.60 -8.84 -3.49
CA LEU A 64 6.77 -8.76 -4.37
C LEU A 64 7.87 -7.90 -3.75
N ALA A 65 7.52 -6.75 -3.17
CA ALA A 65 8.49 -5.91 -2.48
C ALA A 65 9.14 -6.63 -1.28
N ALA A 66 8.36 -7.35 -0.47
CA ALA A 66 8.87 -8.16 0.64
C ALA A 66 9.83 -9.27 0.16
N VAL A 67 9.50 -9.94 -0.95
CA VAL A 67 10.39 -10.96 -1.55
C VAL A 67 11.70 -10.33 -2.01
N LEU A 68 11.65 -9.19 -2.70
CA LEU A 68 12.85 -8.49 -3.16
C LEU A 68 13.70 -7.98 -1.98
N ALA A 69 13.06 -7.45 -0.94
CA ALA A 69 13.72 -7.01 0.29
C ALA A 69 14.38 -8.19 1.03
N PHE A 70 13.72 -9.35 1.08
CA PHE A 70 14.31 -10.59 1.61
C PHE A 70 15.55 -11.03 0.83
N MET A 71 15.51 -10.89 -0.51
CA MET A 71 16.68 -11.09 -1.38
C MET A 71 17.74 -9.99 -1.27
N ARG A 72 17.54 -8.99 -0.38
CA ARG A 72 18.42 -7.83 -0.15
C ARG A 72 18.60 -6.95 -1.38
N LEU A 73 17.60 -6.91 -2.26
CA LEU A 73 17.58 -6.06 -3.43
C LEU A 73 16.96 -4.71 -3.08
N THR A 74 17.69 -3.63 -3.31
CA THR A 74 17.21 -2.23 -3.13
C THR A 74 15.99 -1.90 -3.99
N ALA A 75 15.73 -2.68 -5.04
CA ALA A 75 14.50 -2.59 -5.82
C ALA A 75 13.23 -2.88 -4.99
N GLY A 76 13.34 -3.67 -3.90
CA GLY A 76 12.22 -3.96 -3.00
C GLY A 76 11.73 -2.71 -2.28
N ASP A 77 12.64 -1.93 -1.69
CA ASP A 77 12.30 -0.70 -0.97
C ASP A 77 11.68 0.34 -1.91
N TRP A 78 12.19 0.45 -3.15
CA TRP A 78 11.61 1.32 -4.18
C TRP A 78 10.21 0.87 -4.58
N LEU A 79 10.02 -0.44 -4.78
CA LEU A 79 8.73 -1.00 -5.14
C LEU A 79 7.71 -0.74 -4.03
N TYR A 80 8.07 -0.99 -2.77
CA TYR A 80 7.19 -0.71 -1.64
C TYR A 80 6.87 0.78 -1.49
N ALA A 81 7.87 1.66 -1.67
CA ALA A 81 7.65 3.11 -1.62
C ALA A 81 6.62 3.56 -2.66
N ILE A 82 6.70 3.03 -3.88
CA ILE A 82 5.76 3.38 -4.97
C ILE A 82 4.38 2.75 -4.73
N VAL A 83 4.34 1.44 -4.49
CA VAL A 83 3.08 0.70 -4.30
C VAL A 83 2.32 1.20 -3.09
N GLY A 84 2.98 1.37 -1.95
CA GLY A 84 2.34 1.84 -0.73
C GLY A 84 1.86 3.29 -0.83
N LEU A 85 2.55 4.17 -1.56
CA LEU A 85 2.08 5.53 -1.81
C LEU A 85 0.86 5.55 -2.73
N ILE A 86 0.88 4.79 -3.83
CA ILE A 86 -0.26 4.69 -4.75
C ILE A 86 -1.47 4.12 -4.03
N THR A 87 -1.30 3.02 -3.29
CA THR A 87 -2.40 2.42 -2.52
C THR A 87 -2.93 3.37 -1.44
N ALA A 88 -2.06 4.11 -0.75
CA ALA A 88 -2.48 5.11 0.22
C ALA A 88 -3.36 6.21 -0.41
N VAL A 89 -2.94 6.75 -1.55
CA VAL A 89 -3.74 7.75 -2.29
C VAL A 89 -5.09 7.16 -2.71
N LEU A 90 -5.10 5.95 -3.27
CA LEU A 90 -6.33 5.31 -3.73
C LEU A 90 -7.29 5.04 -2.56
N PHE A 91 -6.82 4.62 -1.39
CA PHE A 91 -7.67 4.47 -0.21
C PHE A 91 -8.29 5.78 0.25
N VAL A 92 -7.56 6.90 0.19
CA VAL A 92 -8.11 8.22 0.49
C VAL A 92 -9.21 8.59 -0.51
N VAL A 93 -9.00 8.33 -1.80
CA VAL A 93 -10.01 8.59 -2.83
C VAL A 93 -11.27 7.75 -2.58
N VAL A 94 -11.14 6.46 -2.28
CA VAL A 94 -12.28 5.59 -1.93
C VAL A 94 -12.99 6.10 -0.67
N ALA A 95 -12.24 6.50 0.37
CA ALA A 95 -12.82 7.01 1.62
C ALA A 95 -13.63 8.31 1.41
N ILE A 96 -13.11 9.25 0.62
CA ILE A 96 -13.82 10.48 0.25
C ILE A 96 -15.09 10.13 -0.53
N TRP A 97 -14.99 9.18 -1.47
CA TRP A 97 -16.12 8.74 -2.26
C TRP A 97 -17.21 8.11 -1.36
N GLU A 98 -16.82 7.30 -0.39
CA GLU A 98 -17.74 6.74 0.61
C GLU A 98 -18.49 7.82 1.40
N TRP A 99 -17.79 8.81 1.93
CA TRP A 99 -18.42 9.87 2.72
C TRP A 99 -19.35 10.77 1.90
N THR A 100 -19.00 10.99 0.64
CA THR A 100 -19.73 11.92 -0.23
C THR A 100 -20.82 11.24 -1.02
N ASN A 101 -20.96 9.91 -0.96
CA ASN A 101 -21.87 9.17 -1.82
C ASN A 101 -23.35 9.50 -1.54
N PRO A 102 -24.03 10.25 -2.42
CA PRO A 102 -25.42 10.63 -2.19
C PRO A 102 -26.40 9.47 -2.46
N ARG A 103 -25.93 8.37 -3.07
CA ARG A 103 -26.75 7.21 -3.43
C ARG A 103 -26.79 6.12 -2.36
N GLY A 104 -26.04 6.29 -1.25
CA GLY A 104 -25.98 5.29 -0.18
C GLY A 104 -25.43 3.93 -0.64
N LEU A 105 -24.59 3.90 -1.68
CA LEU A 105 -23.91 2.68 -2.12
C LEU A 105 -22.61 2.53 -1.33
N TYR A 106 -22.49 1.44 -0.58
CA TYR A 106 -21.35 1.20 0.29
C TYR A 106 -20.46 0.08 -0.26
N SER A 107 -19.16 0.26 -0.14
CA SER A 107 -18.10 -0.70 -0.45
C SER A 107 -17.99 -1.85 0.55
N GLY A 108 -18.71 -1.77 1.67
CA GLY A 108 -18.62 -2.74 2.77
C GLY A 108 -17.41 -2.51 3.69
N VAL A 109 -16.44 -1.67 3.30
CA VAL A 109 -15.36 -1.22 4.20
C VAL A 109 -15.74 0.12 4.82
N PRO A 110 -15.71 0.26 6.16
CA PRO A 110 -15.89 1.57 6.78
C PRO A 110 -14.83 2.58 6.30
N ALA A 111 -15.25 3.79 5.91
CA ALA A 111 -14.34 4.83 5.41
C ALA A 111 -13.17 5.14 6.36
N ILE A 112 -13.41 5.07 7.68
CA ILE A 112 -12.38 5.25 8.71
C ILE A 112 -11.26 4.20 8.57
N LEU A 113 -11.61 2.95 8.27
CA LEU A 113 -10.63 1.88 8.09
C LEU A 113 -9.77 2.11 6.84
N LEU A 114 -10.37 2.63 5.76
CA LEU A 114 -9.63 3.03 4.56
C LEU A 114 -8.62 4.15 4.84
N VAL A 115 -8.99 5.13 5.66
CA VAL A 115 -8.06 6.19 6.11
C VAL A 115 -6.92 5.61 6.95
N ILE A 116 -7.20 4.63 7.82
CA ILE A 116 -6.17 3.93 8.59
C ILE A 116 -5.21 3.19 7.65
N PHE A 117 -5.73 2.47 6.64
CA PHE A 117 -4.89 1.81 5.64
C PHE A 117 -4.06 2.82 4.84
N ALA A 118 -4.64 3.96 4.48
CA ALA A 118 -3.90 5.02 3.81
C ALA A 118 -2.76 5.56 4.67
N ALA A 119 -3.02 5.85 5.94
CA ALA A 119 -2.02 6.34 6.87
C ALA A 119 -0.89 5.31 7.10
N TRP A 120 -1.26 4.04 7.28
CA TRP A 120 -0.30 2.94 7.46
C TRP A 120 0.66 2.81 6.26
N ASN A 121 0.11 2.74 5.04
CA ASN A 121 0.92 2.55 3.84
C ASN A 121 1.67 3.82 3.45
N GLY A 122 1.07 4.99 3.63
CA GLY A 122 1.74 6.27 3.44
C GLY A 122 2.94 6.42 4.37
N PHE A 123 2.80 6.05 5.65
CA PHE A 123 3.90 6.06 6.60
C PHE A 123 5.03 5.11 6.20
N GLY A 124 4.70 3.84 5.93
CA GLY A 124 5.68 2.83 5.51
C GLY A 124 6.43 3.26 4.24
N SER A 125 5.72 3.71 3.21
CA SER A 125 6.33 4.16 1.96
C SER A 125 7.21 5.39 2.12
N LEU A 126 6.80 6.36 2.94
CA LEU A 126 7.60 7.56 3.20
C LEU A 126 8.86 7.24 4.01
N ALA A 127 8.80 6.28 4.93
CA ALA A 127 9.97 5.79 5.65
C ALA A 127 10.98 5.19 4.68
N SER A 128 10.57 4.23 3.84
CA SER A 128 11.44 3.61 2.83
C SER A 128 12.00 4.65 1.83
N LEU A 129 11.19 5.63 1.41
CA LEU A 129 11.65 6.68 0.50
C LEU A 129 12.72 7.57 1.13
N ARG A 130 12.58 7.92 2.41
CA ARG A 130 13.57 8.74 3.15
C ARG A 130 14.91 8.02 3.25
N GLU A 131 14.91 6.73 3.53
CA GLU A 131 16.12 5.91 3.62
C GLU A 131 16.85 5.80 2.28
N LEU A 132 16.09 5.60 1.21
CA LEU A 132 16.62 5.54 -0.16
C LEU A 132 17.26 6.88 -0.58
N LEU A 133 16.59 8.00 -0.29
CA LEU A 133 17.09 9.33 -0.62
C LEU A 133 18.30 9.71 0.25
N GLY A 134 18.30 9.34 1.53
CA GLY A 134 19.44 9.53 2.43
C GLY A 134 20.69 8.77 1.96
N SER A 135 20.51 7.51 1.55
CA SER A 135 21.58 6.64 1.04
C SER A 135 22.19 7.14 -0.27
N ARG A 136 21.41 7.79 -1.14
CA ARG A 136 21.93 8.40 -2.39
C ARG A 136 22.74 9.66 -2.12
N ARG A 137 22.31 10.50 -1.18
CA ARG A 137 23.02 11.75 -0.83
C ARG A 137 24.43 11.48 -0.27
N SER A 138 24.58 10.47 0.58
CA SER A 138 25.89 10.11 1.15
C SER A 138 26.88 9.55 0.10
N GLN A 139 26.39 8.85 -0.93
CA GLN A 139 27.22 8.38 -2.03
C GLN A 139 27.69 9.51 -2.95
N SER A 140 26.84 10.52 -3.19
CA SER A 140 27.22 11.68 -4.00
C SER A 140 28.29 12.55 -3.34
N SER A 141 28.25 12.73 -2.02
CA SER A 141 29.28 13.50 -1.30
C SER A 141 30.65 12.83 -1.33
N HIS A 142 30.72 11.49 -1.26
CA HIS A 142 31.99 10.77 -1.33
C HIS A 142 32.65 10.81 -2.72
N ARG A 143 31.86 10.85 -3.80
CA ARG A 143 32.38 11.00 -5.16
C ARG A 143 32.87 12.42 -5.48
N ALA A 144 32.36 13.43 -4.77
CA ALA A 144 32.79 14.81 -4.96
C ALA A 144 34.09 15.15 -4.19
N SER A 145 34.49 14.31 -3.24
CA SER A 145 35.71 14.46 -2.42
C SER A 145 36.90 13.62 -2.89
N ALA A 146 36.75 12.86 -3.99
CA ALA A 146 37.78 12.03 -4.60
C ALA A 146 38.18 12.62 -5.96
#